data_AF-A0A3C1YQA7-F1
#
_entry.id   AF-A0A3C1YQA7-F1
#
_cell.length_a   1.000
_cell.length_b   1.000
_cell.length_c   1.000
_cell.angle_alpha   90.00
_cell.angle_beta   90.00
_cell.angle_gamma   90.00
#
_symmetry.space_group_name_H-M   'P 1'
#
loop_
_entity.id
_entity.type
_entity.pdbx_description
1 polymer ?
#
loop_
_entity_poly.entity_id
_entity_poly.type
_entity_poly.pdbx_seq_one_letter_code
_entity_poly.pdbx_strand_id
1 'polypeptide(L)'
;MSDDVFIFSEQNLHAQLKTAPFSMGFYTVKFYTVDGLLSKTKTDEVSDFYLYPSGGTLRDSTFNLVFYDSQFDTYRGFQPPHLTRSLLSFDPNNDPLKP
;
A
#
# COMPACT_ATOMS: atom_id res chain seq x y z
N MET A 1 14.51 4.85 -16.50
CA MET A 1 13.41 4.76 -15.51
C MET A 1 14.05 5.06 -14.19
N SER A 2 13.51 5.98 -13.38
CA SER A 2 14.15 6.33 -12.12
C SER A 2 13.99 5.17 -11.15
N ASP A 3 15.10 4.64 -10.64
CA ASP A 3 15.14 3.50 -9.70
C ASP A 3 14.63 3.84 -8.28
N ASP A 4 14.13 5.06 -8.08
CA ASP A 4 13.69 5.54 -6.79
C ASP A 4 12.22 5.18 -6.53
N VAL A 5 12.01 4.25 -5.60
CA VAL A 5 10.69 3.71 -5.25
C VAL A 5 9.75 4.77 -4.62
N PHE A 6 10.29 5.91 -4.19
CA PHE A 6 9.51 7.00 -3.62
C PHE A 6 8.96 7.97 -4.67
N ILE A 7 9.34 7.84 -5.96
CA ILE A 7 8.67 8.60 -7.02
C ILE A 7 7.26 8.03 -7.22
N PHE A 8 6.24 8.89 -7.27
CA PHE A 8 4.88 8.43 -7.44
C PHE A 8 4.67 7.82 -8.84
N SER A 9 4.43 6.51 -8.86
CA SER A 9 3.97 5.75 -10.00
C SER A 9 3.25 4.49 -9.50
N GLU A 10 2.38 3.93 -10.34
CA GLU A 10 1.67 2.69 -10.07
C GLU A 10 2.64 1.52 -9.85
N GLN A 11 3.71 1.45 -10.65
CA GLN A 11 4.76 0.44 -10.53
C GLN A 11 5.49 0.55 -9.19
N ASN A 12 5.80 1.77 -8.76
CA ASN A 12 6.46 2.00 -7.47
C ASN A 12 5.52 1.73 -6.29
N LEU A 13 4.23 2.04 -6.40
CA LEU A 13 3.25 1.64 -5.40
C LEU A 13 3.21 0.12 -5.26
N HIS A 14 3.08 -0.63 -6.35
CA HIS A 14 3.19 -2.09 -6.32
C HIS A 14 4.50 -2.58 -5.70
N ALA A 15 5.63 -1.92 -6.00
CA ALA A 15 6.92 -2.26 -5.43
C ALA A 15 6.95 -2.07 -3.90
N GLN A 16 6.44 -0.96 -3.39
CA GLN A 16 6.34 -0.72 -1.95
C GLN A 16 5.42 -1.73 -1.27
N LEU A 17 4.28 -2.09 -1.87
CA LEU A 17 3.31 -3.02 -1.26
C LEU A 17 3.89 -4.40 -0.93
N LYS A 18 4.98 -4.82 -1.59
CA LYS A 18 5.67 -6.08 -1.31
C LYS A 18 6.19 -6.15 0.13
N THR A 19 6.63 -5.02 0.68
CA THR A 19 7.27 -4.94 2.00
C THR A 19 6.57 -3.98 2.95
N ALA A 20 5.68 -3.13 2.44
CA ALA A 20 4.97 -2.14 3.24
C ALA A 20 4.26 -2.76 4.46
N PRO A 21 4.31 -2.09 5.62
CA PRO A 21 3.57 -2.52 6.78
C PRO A 21 2.08 -2.42 6.49
N PHE A 22 1.33 -3.43 6.92
CA PHE A 22 -0.12 -3.48 6.83
C PHE A 22 -0.70 -3.51 8.24
N SER A 23 -1.52 -2.53 8.59
CA SER A 23 -2.18 -2.43 9.89
C SER A 23 -3.52 -1.69 9.72
N MET A 24 -4.49 -2.02 10.57
CA MET A 24 -5.80 -1.35 10.60
C MET A 24 -6.50 -1.24 9.23
N GLY A 25 -6.28 -2.22 8.34
CA GLY A 25 -6.91 -2.28 7.02
C GLY A 25 -6.23 -1.47 5.92
N PHE A 26 -5.05 -0.87 6.14
CA PHE A 26 -4.31 -0.14 5.12
C PHE A 26 -2.81 -0.46 5.12
N TYR A 27 -2.16 -0.16 3.98
CA TYR A 27 -0.71 -0.13 3.87
C TYR A 27 -0.18 1.28 4.09
N THR A 28 0.93 1.42 4.81
CA THR A 28 1.67 2.69 4.84
C THR A 28 2.75 2.69 3.77
N VAL A 29 2.67 3.66 2.85
CA VAL A 29 3.61 3.84 1.74
C VAL A 29 4.14 5.28 1.75
N LYS A 30 5.26 5.52 1.10
CA LYS A 30 5.96 6.81 1.11
C LYS A 30 6.17 7.32 -0.31
N PHE A 31 5.88 8.59 -0.56
CA PHE A 31 6.16 9.21 -1.85
C PHE A 31 6.80 10.59 -1.68
N TYR A 32 7.61 10.98 -2.65
CA TYR A 32 8.05 12.35 -2.81
C TYR A 32 6.85 13.26 -3.02
N THR A 33 6.91 14.43 -2.40
CA THR A 33 5.86 15.43 -2.49
C THR A 33 6.42 16.81 -2.85
N VAL A 34 5.56 17.64 -3.44
CA VAL A 34 5.76 19.08 -3.60
C VAL A 34 4.45 19.74 -3.21
N ASP A 35 4.49 20.67 -2.26
CA ASP A 35 3.30 21.39 -1.76
C ASP A 35 2.16 20.43 -1.33
N GLY A 36 2.52 19.30 -0.72
CA GLY A 36 1.58 18.27 -0.26
C GLY A 36 1.00 17.38 -1.37
N LEU A 37 1.41 17.55 -2.62
CA LEU A 37 0.96 16.73 -3.76
C LEU A 37 2.00 15.68 -4.13
N LEU A 38 1.54 14.53 -4.61
CA LEU A 38 2.40 13.44 -5.11
C LEU A 38 3.28 13.93 -6.27
N SER A 39 4.58 13.65 -6.18
CA SER A 39 5.56 14.06 -7.18
C SER A 39 5.98 12.91 -8.09
N LYS A 40 6.06 13.19 -9.40
CA LYS A 40 6.62 12.28 -10.42
C LYS A 40 8.15 12.42 -10.58
N THR A 41 8.77 13.25 -9.75
CA THR A 41 10.22 13.45 -9.69
C THR A 41 10.68 13.44 -8.23
N LYS A 42 11.97 13.21 -8.02
CA LYS A 42 12.58 13.35 -6.68
C LYS A 42 12.47 14.78 -6.17
N THR A 43 12.17 14.92 -4.88
CA THR A 43 12.04 16.20 -4.17
C THR A 43 12.73 16.10 -2.81
N ASP A 44 12.76 17.20 -2.07
CA ASP A 44 13.33 17.24 -0.71
C ASP A 44 12.36 16.72 0.35
N GLU A 45 11.08 16.53 0.00
CA GLU A 45 10.03 16.11 0.92
C GLU A 45 9.52 14.71 0.57
N VAL A 46 9.41 13.85 1.58
CA VAL A 46 8.77 12.53 1.47
C VAL A 46 7.67 12.44 2.52
N SER A 47 6.45 12.15 2.08
CA SER A 47 5.28 12.07 2.95
C SER A 47 4.74 10.64 3.02
N ASP A 48 4.06 10.33 4.13
CA ASP A 48 3.32 9.08 4.31
C ASP A 48 1.94 9.14 3.67
N PHE A 49 1.54 8.02 3.08
CA PHE A 49 0.22 7.79 2.50
C PHE A 49 -0.33 6.44 2.94
N TYR A 50 -1.66 6.32 2.92
CA TYR A 50 -2.38 5.14 3.38
C TYR A 50 -3.20 4.54 2.24
N LEU A 51 -2.75 3.38 1.73
CA LEU A 51 -3.50 2.63 0.72
C LEU A 51 -4.47 1.68 1.40
N TYR A 52 -5.76 1.91 1.19
CA TYR A 52 -6.82 0.98 1.56
C TYR A 52 -7.11 0.04 0.38
N PRO A 53 -6.65 -1.22 0.43
CA PRO A 53 -6.89 -2.18 -0.65
C PRO A 53 -8.37 -2.59 -0.75
N SER A 54 -9.14 -2.42 0.33
CA SER A 54 -10.61 -2.45 0.27
C SER A 54 -11.08 -1.14 -0.37
N GLY A 55 -11.39 -1.17 -1.67
CA GLY A 55 -11.81 0.01 -2.43
C GLY A 55 -10.69 0.75 -3.15
N GLY A 56 -9.44 0.30 -3.10
CA GLY A 56 -8.34 0.83 -3.95
C GLY A 56 -8.06 2.34 -3.79
N THR A 57 -8.25 2.90 -2.59
CA THR A 57 -8.07 4.34 -2.34
C THR A 57 -6.74 4.64 -1.67
N LEU A 58 -5.99 5.61 -2.19
CA LEU A 58 -4.85 6.20 -1.50
C LEU A 58 -5.27 7.47 -0.77
N ARG A 59 -4.83 7.62 0.48
CA ARG A 59 -5.14 8.76 1.34
C ARG A 59 -3.90 9.41 1.92
N ASP A 60 -4.01 10.70 2.23
CA ASP A 60 -2.95 11.48 2.89
C ASP A 60 -2.95 11.30 4.42
N SER A 61 -2.04 12.00 5.10
CA SER A 61 -1.89 11.99 6.57
C SER A 61 -3.12 12.50 7.33
N THR A 62 -3.99 13.25 6.66
CA THR A 62 -5.27 13.74 7.18
C THR A 62 -6.47 12.90 6.70
N PHE A 63 -6.20 11.75 6.08
CA PHE A 63 -7.17 10.81 5.53
C PHE A 63 -8.06 11.35 4.39
N ASN A 64 -7.65 12.45 3.74
CA ASN A 64 -8.31 12.90 2.51
C ASN A 64 -7.99 11.93 1.38
N LEU A 65 -8.93 11.77 0.45
CA LEU A 65 -8.74 10.96 -0.74
C LEU A 65 -7.77 11.66 -1.70
N VAL A 66 -6.64 11.01 -2.00
CA VAL A 66 -5.66 11.48 -2.98
C VAL A 66 -6.03 10.94 -4.36
N PHE A 67 -6.26 9.62 -4.47
CA PHE A 67 -6.83 9.02 -5.67
C PHE A 67 -7.51 7.68 -5.38
N TYR A 68 -8.32 7.26 -6.36
CA TYR A 68 -8.85 5.91 -6.49
C TYR A 68 -8.22 5.25 -7.72
N ASP A 69 -7.86 3.98 -7.60
CA ASP A 69 -7.43 3.16 -8.72
C ASP A 69 -7.85 1.70 -8.53
N SER A 70 -8.64 1.20 -9.48
CA SER A 70 -9.21 -0.14 -9.48
C SER A 70 -8.17 -1.27 -9.47
N GLN A 71 -6.93 -1.01 -9.92
CA GLN A 71 -5.89 -2.05 -9.90
C GLN A 71 -5.44 -2.42 -8.48
N PHE A 72 -5.69 -1.54 -7.51
CA PHE A 72 -5.43 -1.77 -6.09
C PHE A 72 -6.70 -2.12 -5.30
N ASP A 73 -7.82 -2.36 -5.97
CA ASP A 73 -9.11 -2.63 -5.34
C ASP A 73 -9.38 -4.15 -5.26
N THR A 74 -9.44 -4.65 -4.03
CA THR A 74 -9.76 -6.06 -3.72
C THR A 74 -11.13 -6.49 -4.24
N TYR A 75 -12.11 -5.58 -4.30
CA TYR A 75 -13.43 -5.86 -4.89
C TYR A 75 -13.39 -5.97 -6.42
N ARG A 76 -12.27 -5.56 -7.03
CA ARG A 76 -12.00 -5.67 -8.48
C ARG A 76 -10.96 -6.73 -8.81
N GLY A 77 -10.56 -7.55 -7.83
CA GLY A 77 -9.68 -8.69 -8.03
C GLY A 77 -8.22 -8.47 -7.64
N PHE A 78 -7.86 -7.30 -7.08
CA PHE A 78 -6.52 -7.10 -6.53
C PHE A 78 -6.25 -8.10 -5.40
N GLN A 79 -5.10 -8.78 -5.45
CA GLN A 79 -4.64 -9.71 -4.42
C GLN A 79 -3.50 -9.06 -3.63
N PRO A 80 -3.80 -8.35 -2.53
CA PRO A 80 -2.79 -7.61 -1.79
C PRO A 80 -1.84 -8.55 -1.03
N PRO A 81 -0.53 -8.22 -0.95
CA PRO A 81 0.48 -9.09 -0.33
C PRO A 81 0.19 -9.53 1.12
N HIS A 82 -0.61 -8.79 1.90
CA HIS A 82 -0.90 -9.13 3.29
C HIS A 82 -1.74 -10.41 3.41
N LEU A 83 -2.59 -10.71 2.42
CA LEU A 83 -3.38 -11.95 2.43
C LEU A 83 -2.47 -13.17 2.26
N THR A 84 -1.49 -13.11 1.36
CA THR A 84 -0.51 -14.19 1.18
C THR A 84 0.40 -14.33 2.40
N ARG A 85 0.87 -13.22 3.00
CA ARG A 85 1.68 -13.26 4.22
C ARG A 85 0.93 -13.91 5.39
N SER A 86 -0.37 -13.63 5.53
CA SER A 86 -1.21 -14.23 6.56
C SER A 86 -1.33 -15.75 6.43
N LEU A 87 -1.36 -16.27 5.19
CA LEU A 87 -1.42 -17.72 4.95
C LEU A 87 -0.09 -18.41 5.31
N LEU A 88 1.05 -17.76 5.12
CA LEU A 88 2.36 -18.31 5.48
C LEU A 88 2.62 -18.29 7.00
N SER A 89 1.97 -17.40 7.74
CA SER A 89 2.01 -17.39 9.22
C SER A 89 1.05 -18.40 9.87
N PHE A 90 0.19 -19.05 9.09
CA PHE A 90 -0.71 -20.08 9.60
C PHE A 90 0.04 -21.42 9.71
N ASP A 91 0.31 -21.86 10.94
CA ASP A 91 0.73 -23.25 11.21
C ASP A 91 -0.52 -24.11 11.42
N PRO A 92 -0.88 -25.00 10.46
CA PRO A 92 -2.06 -25.86 10.58
C PRO A 92 -1.97 -26.88 11.72
N ASN A 93 -0.80 -27.05 12.35
CA ASN A 93 -0.60 -27.94 13.50
C ASN A 93 -0.73 -27.23 14.85
N ASN A 94 -0.86 -25.90 14.86
CA ASN A 94 -1.03 -25.09 16.07
C ASN A 94 -2.32 -24.27 16.02
N ASP A 95 -3.38 -24.87 15.46
CA ASP A 95 -4.72 -24.31 15.47
C ASP A 95 -5.41 -24.61 16.82
N PRO A 96 -5.62 -23.61 17.69
CA PRO A 96 -6.26 -23.82 18.99
C PRO A 96 -7.74 -24.18 18.90
N LEU A 97 -8.33 -24.19 17.70
CA LEU A 97 -9.73 -24.53 17.44
C LEU A 97 -9.91 -25.91 16.79
N LYS A 98 -8.83 -26.66 16.55
CA LYS A 98 -8.91 -28.06 16.15
C LYS A 98 -9.14 -28.92 17.40
N PRO A 99 -10.25 -29.69 17.48
CA PRO A 99 -10.58 -30.47 18.67
C PRO A 99 -9.55 -31.57 18.97
#